data_AF-A0A7D5GQ60-F1
#
_entry.id   AF-A0A7D5GQ60-F1
#
_cell.length_a   1.000
_cell.length_b   1.000
_cell.length_c   1.000
_cell.angle_alpha   90.00
_cell.angle_beta   90.00
_cell.angle_gamma   90.00
#
_symmetry.space_group_name_H-M   'P 1'
#
loop_
_entity.id
_entity.type
_entity.pdbx_description
1 polymer ?
#
loop_
_entity_poly.entity_id
_entity_poly.type
_entity_poly.pdbx_seq_one_letter_code
_entity_poly.pdbx_strand_id
1 'polypeptide(L)' 'MKTSAGLQDSGTEAESDDENIEADLALSELIGQHESTDWSEVPGISAAEAGAWTARLIEARDRVQEGL' A
#
# COMPACT_ATOMS: atom_id res chain seq x y z
N MET A 1 -30.43 7.34 -41.82
CA MET A 1 -28.97 7.56 -41.90
C MET A 1 -28.44 7.79 -40.49
N LYS A 2 -27.26 7.23 -40.21
CA LYS A 2 -26.47 7.15 -38.95
C LYS A 2 -26.35 8.50 -38.22
N THR A 3 -26.23 8.57 -36.89
CA THR A 3 -24.98 8.33 -36.12
C THR A 3 -25.28 7.83 -34.71
N SER A 4 -24.93 6.57 -34.42
CA SER A 4 -23.71 6.16 -33.69
C SER A 4 -23.78 6.45 -32.20
N ALA A 5 -24.24 5.44 -31.47
CA ALA A 5 -23.86 5.19 -30.08
C ALA A 5 -22.34 5.01 -30.04
N GLY A 6 -21.65 5.95 -29.42
CA GLY A 6 -20.24 5.86 -29.08
C GLY A 6 -20.09 6.10 -27.59
N LEU A 7 -20.63 5.19 -26.78
CA LEU A 7 -20.22 5.06 -25.38
C LEU A 7 -18.83 4.41 -25.43
N GLN A 8 -17.81 5.26 -25.61
CA GLN A 8 -16.44 4.88 -25.35
C GLN A 8 -16.21 5.13 -23.87
N ASP A 9 -16.54 4.11 -23.06
CA ASP A 9 -15.96 3.93 -21.74
C ASP A 9 -14.46 3.65 -21.97
N SER A 10 -13.70 4.74 -22.06
CA SER A 10 -12.31 4.73 -22.49
C SER A 10 -11.44 4.41 -21.29
N GLY A 11 -11.34 3.12 -20.98
CA GLY A 11 -10.21 2.48 -20.29
C GLY A 11 -9.68 3.18 -19.04
N THR A 12 -10.32 2.93 -17.89
CA THR A 12 -9.70 3.10 -16.57
C THR A 12 -8.76 1.91 -16.28
N GLU A 13 -7.70 1.74 -17.08
CA GLU A 13 -6.62 0.77 -16.79
C GLU A 13 -5.33 1.46 -16.33
N ALA A 14 -5.24 2.80 -16.43
CA ALA A 14 -4.06 3.56 -15.99
C ALA A 14 -4.17 4.13 -14.57
N GLU A 15 -5.37 4.14 -13.97
CA GLU A 15 -5.55 4.70 -12.62
C GLU A 15 -5.12 3.72 -11.52
N SER A 16 -4.86 2.44 -11.84
CA SER A 16 -4.45 1.41 -10.87
C SER A 16 -2.93 1.29 -10.70
N ASP A 17 -2.12 1.46 -11.75
CA ASP A 17 -0.67 1.29 -11.67
C ASP A 17 0.01 2.43 -10.91
N ASP A 18 -0.36 3.69 -11.20
CA ASP A 18 0.21 4.86 -10.50
C ASP A 18 -0.22 4.90 -9.01
N GLU A 19 -1.47 4.54 -8.69
CA GLU A 19 -1.96 4.46 -7.30
C GLU A 19 -1.26 3.34 -6.51
N ASN A 20 -0.98 2.22 -7.17
CA ASN A 20 -0.29 1.09 -6.54
C ASN A 20 1.20 1.38 -6.31
N ILE A 21 1.88 2.12 -7.21
CA ILE A 21 3.23 2.64 -6.99
C ILE A 21 3.27 3.62 -5.80
N GLU A 22 2.31 4.55 -5.70
CA GLU A 22 2.24 5.47 -4.56
C GLU A 22 2.04 4.72 -3.24
N ALA A 23 1.15 3.72 -3.22
CA ALA A 23 0.89 2.90 -2.06
C ALA A 23 2.11 2.07 -1.62
N ASP A 24 2.86 1.49 -2.56
CA ASP A 24 4.10 0.74 -2.28
C ASP A 24 5.18 1.63 -1.65
N LEU A 25 5.36 2.84 -2.17
CA LEU A 25 6.30 3.82 -1.64
C LEU A 25 5.91 4.27 -0.22
N ALA A 26 4.64 4.58 0.00
CA ALA A 26 4.13 4.98 1.31
C ALA A 26 4.26 3.86 2.35
N LEU A 27 3.96 2.61 1.97
CA LEU A 27 4.14 1.45 2.85
C LEU A 27 5.61 1.18 3.16
N SER A 28 6.49 1.31 2.17
CA SER A 28 7.94 1.17 2.38
C SER A 28 8.49 2.23 3.34
N GLU A 29 8.06 3.48 3.21
CA GLU A 29 8.44 4.55 4.13
C GLU A 29 7.91 4.29 5.55
N LEU A 30 6.66 3.84 5.69
CA LEU A 30 6.05 3.53 6.98
C LEU A 30 6.74 2.34 7.67
N ILE A 31 7.09 1.29 6.93
CA ILE A 31 7.85 0.14 7.45
C ILE A 31 9.21 0.62 7.97
N GLY A 32 9.94 1.42 7.19
CA GLY A 32 11.23 1.96 7.63
C GLY A 32 11.13 2.81 8.90
N GLN A 33 10.12 3.67 9.00
CA GLN A 33 9.85 4.43 10.23
C GLN A 33 9.55 3.50 11.41
N HIS A 34 8.72 2.47 11.20
CA HIS A 34 8.35 1.51 12.22
C HIS A 34 9.55 0.68 12.72
N GLU A 35 10.46 0.27 11.83
CA GLU A 35 11.69 -0.44 12.19
C GLU A 35 12.71 0.44 12.92
N SER A 36 12.75 1.74 12.60
CA SER A 36 13.63 2.70 13.25
C SER A 36 13.12 3.20 14.61
N THR A 37 11.84 2.99 14.90
CA THR A 37 11.21 3.42 16.14
C THR A 37 11.66 2.52 17.30
N ASP A 38 12.18 3.13 18.37
CA ASP A 38 12.44 2.41 19.60
C ASP A 38 11.13 2.20 20.38
N TRP A 39 10.49 1.06 20.13
CA TRP A 39 9.23 0.69 20.78
C TRP A 39 9.35 0.46 22.28
N SER A 40 10.56 0.32 22.82
CA SER A 40 10.77 0.18 24.27
C SER A 40 10.46 1.48 25.03
N GLU A 41 10.56 2.63 24.34
CA GLU A 41 10.24 3.95 24.87
C GLU A 41 8.73 4.25 24.85
N VAL A 42 7.91 3.38 24.26
CA VAL A 42 6.45 3.54 24.14
C VAL A 42 5.74 2.75 25.25
N PRO A 43 5.15 3.40 26.27
CA PRO A 43 4.50 2.70 27.36
C PRO A 43 3.30 1.87 26.90
N GLY A 44 3.24 0.62 27.36
CA GLY A 44 2.12 -0.28 27.07
C GLY A 44 2.24 -1.05 25.77
N ILE A 45 3.26 -0.77 24.94
CA ILE A 45 3.56 -1.55 23.73
C ILE A 45 4.68 -2.53 24.04
N SER A 46 4.48 -3.79 23.67
CA SER A 46 5.52 -4.81 23.79
C SER A 46 6.32 -4.94 22.50
N ALA A 47 7.57 -5.38 22.60
CA ALA A 47 8.38 -5.69 21.42
C ALA A 47 7.73 -6.75 20.51
N ALA A 48 6.99 -7.71 21.09
CA ALA A 48 6.26 -8.71 20.33
C ALA A 48 5.09 -8.11 19.54
N GLU A 49 4.37 -7.15 20.14
CA GLU A 49 3.27 -6.44 19.49
C GLU A 49 3.77 -5.55 18.35
N ALA A 50 4.83 -4.78 18.59
CA ALA A 50 5.49 -4.00 17.55
C ALA A 50 5.99 -4.91 16.40
N GLY A 51 6.62 -6.04 16.71
CA GLY A 51 7.04 -7.00 15.70
C GLY A 51 5.89 -7.56 14.86
N ALA A 52 4.73 -7.80 15.48
CA ALA A 52 3.53 -8.25 14.77
C ALA A 52 2.96 -7.17 13.83
N TRP A 53 3.03 -5.90 14.21
CA TRP A 53 2.64 -4.79 13.33
C TRP A 53 3.59 -4.65 12.14
N THR A 54 4.90 -4.71 12.34
CA THR A 54 5.88 -4.71 11.24
C THR A 54 5.60 -5.84 10.24
N ALA A 55 5.37 -7.06 10.73
CA ALA A 55 5.05 -8.20 9.87
C ALA A 55 3.77 -7.96 9.05
N ARG A 56 2.74 -7.37 9.65
CA ARG A 56 1.48 -7.06 8.96
C ARG A 56 1.64 -5.95 7.92
N LEU A 57 2.51 -4.96 8.16
CA LEU A 57 2.84 -3.92 7.18
C LEU A 57 3.60 -4.49 5.98
N ILE A 58 4.56 -5.39 6.22
CA ILE A 58 5.29 -6.10 5.15
C ILE A 58 4.31 -6.92 4.30
N GLU A 59 3.44 -7.70 4.95
CA GLU A 59 2.40 -8.49 4.25
C GLU A 59 1.44 -7.60 3.43
N ALA A 60 1.12 -6.40 3.92
CA ALA A 60 0.31 -5.45 3.19
C ALA A 60 1.04 -4.89 1.95
N ARG A 61 2.34 -4.58 2.06
CA ARG A 61 3.15 -4.16 0.92
C ARG A 61 3.26 -5.26 -0.12
N ASP A 62 3.53 -6.49 0.30
CA ASP A 62 3.66 -7.61 -0.63
C ASP A 62 2.36 -7.83 -1.42
N ARG A 63 1.18 -7.67 -0.79
CA ARG A 63 -0.12 -7.70 -1.49
C ARG A 63 -0.33 -6.57 -2.51
N VAL A 64 0.16 -5.38 -2.20
CA VAL A 64 0.11 -4.22 -3.11
C VAL A 64 0.96 -4.55 -4.34
N GLN A 65 2.18 -5.08 -4.14
CA GLN A 65 3.07 -5.51 -5.21
C GLN A 65 2.56 -6.71 -6.02
N GLU A 66 1.85 -7.67 -5.42
CA GLU A 66 1.23 -8.80 -6.13
C GLU A 66 0.02 -8.39 -7.01
N GLY A 67 -0.52 -7.19 -6.79
CA GLY A 67 -1.58 -6.59 -7.60
C GLY A 67 -1.08 -5.71 -8.76
N LEU A 68 0.24 -5.57 -8.92
CA LEU A 68 0.95 -4.97 -10.07
C LEU A 68 1.36 -6.06 -11.08
#